data_AF-A0A540LAC5-F1
#
_entry.id   AF-A0A540LAC5-F1
#
_cell.length_a   1.000
_cell.length_b   1.000
_cell.length_c   1.000
_cell.angle_alpha   90.00
_cell.angle_beta   90.00
_cell.angle_gamma   90.00
#
_symmetry.space_group_name_H-M   'P 1'
#
loop_
_entity.id
_entity.type
_entity.pdbx_description
1 polymer ?
#
loop_
_entity_poly.entity_id
_entity_poly.type
_entity_poly.pdbx_seq_one_letter_code
_entity_poly.pdbx_strand_id
1 'polypeptide(L)'
;MSSLLSLFLFSLFAFNAQAQVPANQTFKFVNEGEFGPYIVEYDGNYRMLNVYSSPFQLAFYNTSPNAFTLALRMGTTRSESLRRWVWEANRGNPVGENATLAFGTDGNLVLADADGRVAWQTNTANKGVVGFKLLPTGNMVLHDSKSNFVWQSFDHPTDTLLVGQSLRAGAVNKLVSRASETENKDGPYSIVMESKSISLYYKSNNSPKPLLYTQFSIRDVTPAKSVFDRVTFNCAPETDEGHAYDLTLQFEVVNPTLAGGHILARPKYNSMFTFLRLEIDGNVKLYTYDDNVDWGAWEVTFTLFDRDNWLWETNECQLPERCGTFGLCEDSQCVACPSSKGLLGWSKTCKPEKLTSCDAKSFHYYKVGGVDHFLSKYTKGEATKEANCAKKCTSNCKCLGYFYNKDTSRCWIAYDLKTLTKVANSTHVAYIKAPNH
;
A
#
# COMPACT_ATOMS: atom_id res chain seq x y z
N MET A 1 42.73 -68.31 19.43
CA MET A 1 42.77 -68.06 17.98
C MET A 1 41.33 -68.03 17.48
N SER A 2 40.60 -66.94 17.74
CA SER A 2 40.34 -65.82 16.80
C SER A 2 39.35 -66.24 15.70
N SER A 3 38.06 -66.37 16.03
CA SER A 3 36.98 -65.39 15.79
C SER A 3 36.83 -64.95 14.32
N LEU A 4 35.88 -65.55 13.60
CA LEU A 4 35.42 -65.10 12.29
C LEU A 4 34.45 -63.91 12.47
N LEU A 5 34.85 -62.75 11.97
CA LEU A 5 34.07 -61.53 11.94
C LEU A 5 33.23 -61.49 10.64
N SER A 6 31.93 -61.75 10.74
CA SER A 6 31.00 -61.50 9.62
C SER A 6 30.69 -60.01 9.51
N LEU A 7 31.21 -59.35 8.47
CA LEU A 7 30.84 -57.99 8.10
C LEU A 7 29.47 -57.98 7.40
N PHE A 8 28.44 -57.53 8.12
CA PHE A 8 27.18 -57.07 7.50
C PHE A 8 27.41 -55.68 6.89
N LEU A 9 27.47 -55.59 5.55
CA LEU A 9 27.34 -54.32 4.84
C LEU A 9 25.89 -53.85 4.92
N PHE A 10 25.59 -52.94 5.85
CA PHE A 10 24.39 -52.10 5.76
C PHE A 10 24.64 -51.03 4.70
N SER A 11 24.14 -51.26 3.48
CA SER A 11 24.00 -50.20 2.48
C SER A 11 22.91 -49.23 2.93
N LEU A 12 23.30 -48.13 3.58
CA LEU A 12 22.46 -46.96 3.78
C LEU A 12 22.21 -46.31 2.42
N PHE A 13 21.18 -46.79 1.71
CA PHE A 13 20.58 -46.03 0.62
C PHE A 13 19.85 -44.85 1.26
N ALA A 14 20.55 -43.74 1.44
CA ALA A 14 19.92 -42.45 1.65
C ALA A 14 19.21 -42.08 0.33
N PHE A 15 17.98 -42.55 0.15
CA PHE A 15 17.07 -41.96 -0.82
C PHE A 15 16.79 -40.53 -0.35
N ASN A 16 17.61 -39.59 -0.80
CA ASN A 16 17.22 -38.19 -0.84
C ASN A 16 16.11 -38.06 -1.89
N ALA A 17 14.91 -38.52 -1.57
CA ALA A 17 13.72 -38.23 -2.35
C ALA A 17 13.44 -36.73 -2.16
N GLN A 18 14.07 -35.92 -3.01
CA GLN A 18 13.77 -34.49 -3.07
C GLN A 18 12.30 -34.39 -3.46
N ALA A 19 11.47 -33.84 -2.57
CA ALA A 19 10.06 -33.70 -2.83
C ALA A 19 9.87 -32.86 -4.10
N GLN A 20 9.26 -33.46 -5.12
CA GLN A 20 8.96 -32.87 -6.41
C GLN A 20 7.45 -32.76 -6.57
N VAL A 21 7.02 -31.76 -7.33
CA VAL A 21 5.61 -31.61 -7.68
C VAL A 21 5.24 -32.74 -8.66
N PRO A 22 4.20 -33.54 -8.39
CA PRO A 22 3.72 -34.54 -9.32
C PRO A 22 3.39 -33.91 -10.68
N ALA A 23 3.73 -34.58 -11.79
CA ALA A 23 3.52 -34.03 -13.13
C ALA A 23 2.05 -33.62 -13.40
N ASN A 24 1.08 -34.36 -12.84
CA ASN A 24 -0.35 -34.05 -12.94
C ASN A 24 -0.81 -32.86 -12.08
N GLN A 25 0.06 -32.31 -11.23
CA GLN A 25 -0.18 -31.12 -10.41
C GLN A 25 0.59 -29.89 -10.93
N THR A 26 1.35 -30.04 -12.03
CA THR A 26 1.98 -28.93 -12.75
C THR A 26 0.97 -28.27 -13.70
N PHE A 27 1.24 -27.02 -14.09
CA PHE A 27 0.44 -26.34 -15.12
C PHE A 27 1.28 -25.34 -15.89
N LYS A 28 0.82 -24.99 -17.09
CA LYS A 28 1.35 -23.89 -17.90
C LYS A 28 0.19 -23.18 -18.58
N PHE A 29 0.03 -21.89 -18.27
CA PHE A 29 -0.91 -21.01 -18.95
C PHE A 29 -0.14 -20.08 -19.89
N VAL A 30 -0.72 -19.82 -21.06
CA VAL A 30 -0.21 -18.86 -22.04
C VAL A 30 -1.15 -17.66 -22.06
N ASN A 31 -0.58 -16.46 -22.07
CA ASN A 31 -1.32 -15.22 -22.22
C ASN A 31 -1.68 -15.03 -23.70
N GLU A 32 -2.78 -15.64 -24.12
CA GLU A 32 -3.29 -15.59 -25.50
C GLU A 32 -4.83 -15.66 -25.53
N GLY A 33 -5.42 -15.31 -26.67
CA GLY A 33 -6.86 -15.39 -26.91
C GLY A 33 -7.61 -14.07 -26.68
N GLU A 34 -8.93 -14.17 -26.71
CA GLU A 34 -9.82 -13.01 -26.59
C GLU A 34 -9.87 -12.45 -25.17
N PHE A 35 -10.09 -11.14 -25.05
CA PHE A 35 -10.34 -10.51 -23.77
C PHE A 35 -11.75 -10.82 -23.25
N GLY A 36 -11.89 -10.87 -21.93
CA GLY A 36 -13.19 -11.14 -21.33
C GLY A 36 -14.16 -9.93 -21.44
N PRO A 37 -15.48 -10.18 -21.35
CA PRO A 37 -16.51 -9.21 -21.75
C PRO A 37 -16.92 -8.17 -20.68
N TYR A 38 -16.49 -8.32 -19.42
CA TYR A 38 -16.98 -7.51 -18.30
C TYR A 38 -15.98 -6.46 -17.83
N ILE A 39 -16.46 -5.34 -17.31
CA ILE A 39 -15.63 -4.25 -16.79
C ILE A 39 -14.78 -4.74 -15.60
N VAL A 40 -13.53 -4.32 -15.60
CA VAL A 40 -12.56 -4.50 -14.51
C VAL A 40 -12.01 -3.15 -14.09
N GLU A 41 -11.48 -3.10 -12.89
CA GLU A 41 -10.83 -1.93 -12.34
C GLU A 41 -9.74 -1.39 -13.28
N TYR A 42 -9.67 -0.05 -13.37
CA TYR A 42 -8.77 0.72 -14.24
C TYR A 42 -9.03 0.60 -15.75
N ASP A 43 -10.27 0.26 -16.15
CA ASP A 43 -10.67 0.09 -17.56
C ASP A 43 -9.72 -0.84 -18.34
N GLY A 44 -9.18 -1.84 -17.64
CA GLY A 44 -8.22 -2.78 -18.21
C GLY A 44 -8.89 -3.82 -19.12
N ASN A 45 -8.11 -4.41 -20.02
CA ASN A 45 -8.48 -5.68 -20.63
C ASN A 45 -7.93 -6.83 -19.78
N TYR A 46 -8.52 -8.01 -19.88
CA TYR A 46 -8.10 -9.16 -19.08
C TYR A 46 -8.38 -10.50 -19.75
N ARG A 47 -7.63 -11.52 -19.32
CA ARG A 47 -7.80 -12.94 -19.62
C ARG A 47 -7.77 -13.73 -18.32
N MET A 48 -8.88 -14.38 -17.98
CA MET A 48 -8.99 -15.17 -16.76
C MET A 48 -8.31 -16.53 -16.94
N LEU A 49 -7.58 -16.97 -15.93
CA LEU A 49 -6.98 -18.30 -15.88
C LEU A 49 -7.92 -19.27 -15.14
N ASN A 50 -7.72 -20.56 -15.39
CA ASN A 50 -8.43 -21.63 -14.67
C ASN A 50 -7.79 -21.90 -13.29
N VAL A 51 -7.55 -20.82 -12.53
CA VAL A 51 -7.08 -20.83 -11.15
C VAL A 51 -8.04 -19.94 -10.37
N TYR A 52 -8.96 -20.56 -9.65
CA TYR A 52 -10.12 -19.89 -9.07
C TYR A 52 -10.46 -20.48 -7.70
N SER A 53 -10.93 -19.62 -6.80
CA SER A 53 -11.55 -19.96 -5.52
C SER A 53 -12.47 -18.81 -5.17
N SER A 54 -13.79 -19.01 -5.27
CA SER A 54 -14.76 -17.90 -5.18
C SER A 54 -14.54 -17.02 -3.94
N PRO A 55 -14.56 -15.67 -4.08
CA PRO A 55 -14.78 -14.87 -5.29
C PRO A 55 -13.49 -14.53 -6.06
N PHE A 56 -12.36 -15.16 -5.75
CA PHE A 56 -11.05 -14.89 -6.32
C PHE A 56 -10.74 -15.67 -7.60
N GLN A 57 -10.02 -15.06 -8.53
CA GLN A 57 -9.55 -15.71 -9.75
C GLN A 57 -8.27 -15.06 -10.29
N LEU A 58 -7.33 -15.87 -10.75
CA LEU A 58 -6.09 -15.39 -11.34
C LEU A 58 -6.31 -14.96 -12.79
N ALA A 59 -5.65 -13.90 -13.24
CA ALA A 59 -5.80 -13.35 -14.57
C ALA A 59 -4.52 -12.70 -15.08
N PHE A 60 -4.38 -12.65 -16.40
CA PHE A 60 -3.58 -11.61 -17.05
C PHE A 60 -4.47 -10.39 -17.27
N TYR A 61 -3.96 -9.19 -17.01
CA TYR A 61 -4.67 -7.96 -17.31
C TYR A 61 -3.72 -6.86 -17.76
N ASN A 62 -4.21 -5.88 -18.51
CA ASN A 62 -3.42 -4.74 -18.98
C ASN A 62 -4.24 -3.45 -19.04
N THR A 63 -3.61 -2.34 -18.62
CA THR A 63 -4.10 -0.96 -18.80
C THR A 63 -3.39 -0.22 -19.93
N SER A 64 -2.44 -0.89 -20.58
CA SER A 64 -1.71 -0.37 -21.75
C SER A 64 -1.54 -1.49 -22.78
N PRO A 65 -1.57 -1.20 -24.09
CA PRO A 65 -1.43 -2.21 -25.13
C PRO A 65 -0.16 -3.06 -24.95
N ASN A 66 -0.30 -4.39 -25.02
CA ASN A 66 0.78 -5.36 -24.93
C ASN A 66 1.66 -5.28 -23.64
N ALA A 67 1.10 -4.76 -22.55
CA ALA A 67 1.79 -4.65 -21.26
C ALA A 67 0.96 -5.32 -20.15
N PHE A 68 1.11 -6.63 -20.03
CA PHE A 68 0.30 -7.47 -19.14
C PHE A 68 0.91 -7.67 -17.76
N THR A 69 0.03 -7.77 -16.79
CA THR A 69 0.30 -8.07 -15.39
C THR A 69 -0.48 -9.32 -14.99
N LEU A 70 0.16 -10.23 -14.28
CA LEU A 70 -0.51 -11.34 -13.62
C LEU A 70 -1.08 -10.84 -12.29
N ALA A 71 -2.39 -10.97 -12.10
CA ALA A 71 -3.08 -10.44 -10.94
C ALA A 71 -4.17 -11.38 -10.42
N LEU A 72 -4.43 -11.28 -9.12
CA LEU A 72 -5.59 -11.90 -8.49
C LEU A 72 -6.74 -10.88 -8.48
N ARG A 73 -7.85 -11.24 -9.11
CA ARG A 73 -9.09 -10.47 -9.06
C ARG A 73 -9.96 -10.91 -7.89
N MET A 74 -10.83 -10.02 -7.42
CA MET A 74 -11.94 -10.33 -6.52
C MET A 74 -13.27 -9.87 -7.14
N GLY A 75 -14.34 -10.63 -6.87
CA GLY A 75 -15.69 -10.39 -7.38
C GLY A 75 -16.12 -11.41 -8.43
N THR A 76 -17.41 -11.74 -8.48
CA THR A 76 -17.96 -12.78 -9.37
C THR A 76 -18.60 -12.18 -10.63
N THR A 77 -18.73 -12.99 -11.70
CA THR A 77 -19.47 -12.59 -12.92
C THR A 77 -20.95 -12.39 -12.67
N ARG A 78 -21.51 -13.10 -11.68
CA ARG A 78 -22.93 -13.00 -11.30
C ARG A 78 -23.32 -11.60 -10.85
N SER A 79 -22.45 -10.93 -10.09
CA SER A 79 -22.75 -9.61 -9.51
C SER A 79 -22.79 -8.44 -10.49
N GLU A 80 -22.47 -8.67 -11.78
CA GLU A 80 -22.34 -7.65 -12.84
C GLU A 80 -21.58 -6.38 -12.42
N SER A 81 -20.75 -6.50 -11.39
CA SER A 81 -20.07 -5.39 -10.73
C SER A 81 -18.61 -5.35 -11.15
N LEU A 82 -18.00 -4.17 -11.03
CA LEU A 82 -16.58 -3.96 -11.29
C LEU A 82 -15.73 -4.99 -10.54
N ARG A 83 -14.91 -5.79 -11.23
CA ARG A 83 -13.96 -6.69 -10.54
C ARG A 83 -12.67 -5.95 -10.21
N ARG A 84 -12.15 -6.16 -9.01
CA ARG A 84 -11.01 -5.40 -8.46
C ARG A 84 -9.76 -6.25 -8.32
N TRP A 85 -8.59 -5.65 -8.53
CA TRP A 85 -7.30 -6.33 -8.48
C TRP A 85 -6.73 -6.30 -7.06
N VAL A 86 -6.75 -7.42 -6.34
CA VAL A 86 -6.36 -7.46 -4.91
C VAL A 86 -4.92 -7.89 -4.68
N TRP A 87 -4.23 -8.37 -5.73
CA TRP A 87 -2.82 -8.74 -5.68
C TRP A 87 -2.22 -8.76 -7.09
N GLU A 88 -0.94 -8.43 -7.23
CA GLU A 88 -0.24 -8.43 -8.52
C GLU A 88 1.19 -8.97 -8.37
N ALA A 89 1.60 -9.82 -9.32
CA ALA A 89 2.92 -10.44 -9.29
C ALA A 89 4.04 -9.50 -9.78
N ASN A 90 3.79 -8.82 -10.91
CA ASN A 90 4.82 -8.16 -11.71
C ASN A 90 4.50 -6.69 -12.00
N ARG A 91 3.92 -5.97 -11.02
CA ARG A 91 3.73 -4.51 -11.08
C ARG A 91 5.04 -3.82 -11.48
N GLY A 92 4.98 -2.94 -12.48
CA GLY A 92 6.15 -2.25 -13.03
C GLY A 92 7.11 -3.09 -13.87
N ASN A 93 6.88 -4.40 -14.04
CA ASN A 93 7.64 -5.29 -14.91
C ASN A 93 6.71 -6.12 -15.83
N PRO A 94 6.02 -5.46 -16.78
CA PRO A 94 5.01 -6.12 -17.60
C PRO A 94 5.61 -7.19 -18.53
N VAL A 95 4.75 -8.10 -18.98
CA VAL A 95 5.04 -9.11 -20.02
C VAL A 95 4.16 -8.86 -21.25
N GLY A 96 4.55 -9.41 -22.41
CA GLY A 96 3.79 -9.29 -23.65
C GLY A 96 2.73 -10.37 -23.86
N GLU A 97 2.16 -10.36 -25.06
CA GLU A 97 1.45 -11.51 -25.64
C GLU A 97 2.32 -12.77 -25.61
N ASN A 98 1.68 -13.94 -25.49
CA ASN A 98 2.33 -15.26 -25.40
C ASN A 98 3.24 -15.47 -24.18
N ALA A 99 3.25 -14.54 -23.22
CA ALA A 99 3.88 -14.75 -21.92
C ALA A 99 3.27 -15.98 -21.21
N THR A 100 4.04 -16.64 -20.36
CA THR A 100 3.63 -17.90 -19.73
C THR A 100 3.72 -17.85 -18.22
N LEU A 101 2.67 -18.32 -17.55
CA LEU A 101 2.70 -18.67 -16.14
C LEU A 101 2.83 -20.18 -16.02
N ALA A 102 3.93 -20.66 -15.47
CA ALA A 102 4.22 -22.08 -15.33
C ALA A 102 4.52 -22.46 -13.88
N PHE A 103 3.91 -23.55 -13.41
CA PHE A 103 4.26 -24.22 -12.16
C PHE A 103 4.94 -25.55 -12.50
N GLY A 104 6.25 -25.63 -12.25
CA GLY A 104 7.11 -26.73 -12.68
C GLY A 104 7.20 -27.90 -11.68
N THR A 105 7.79 -29.01 -12.14
CA THR A 105 8.08 -30.18 -11.29
C THR A 105 9.11 -29.90 -10.21
N ASP A 106 9.93 -28.86 -10.41
CA ASP A 106 10.87 -28.33 -9.41
C ASP A 106 10.18 -27.54 -8.30
N GLY A 107 8.86 -27.29 -8.40
CA GLY A 107 8.10 -26.56 -7.40
C GLY A 107 8.23 -25.05 -7.48
N ASN A 108 8.73 -24.50 -8.59
CA ASN A 108 8.78 -23.06 -8.82
C ASN A 108 7.56 -22.59 -9.62
N LEU A 109 6.97 -21.46 -9.22
CA LEU A 109 5.95 -20.76 -10.02
C LEU A 109 6.61 -19.57 -10.70
N VAL A 110 6.61 -19.58 -12.04
CA VAL A 110 7.38 -18.65 -12.88
C VAL A 110 6.47 -17.97 -13.88
N LEU A 111 6.55 -16.64 -13.92
CA LEU A 111 6.01 -15.81 -14.98
C LEU A 111 7.16 -15.37 -15.90
N ALA A 112 7.14 -15.83 -17.14
CA ALA A 112 8.12 -15.49 -18.16
C ALA A 112 7.46 -14.87 -19.39
N ASP A 113 8.11 -13.89 -20.00
CA ASP A 113 7.72 -13.32 -21.28
C ASP A 113 7.99 -14.30 -22.44
N ALA A 114 7.49 -14.00 -23.63
CA ALA A 114 7.59 -14.89 -24.79
C ALA A 114 9.05 -15.14 -25.25
N ASP A 115 9.95 -14.20 -24.96
CA ASP A 115 11.40 -14.32 -25.23
C ASP A 115 12.16 -15.12 -24.15
N GLY A 116 11.46 -15.62 -23.12
CA GLY A 116 12.04 -16.36 -22.00
C GLY A 116 12.50 -15.48 -20.84
N ARG A 117 12.38 -14.15 -20.91
CA ARG A 117 12.70 -13.23 -19.81
C ARG A 117 11.76 -13.49 -18.63
N VAL A 118 12.31 -13.89 -17.49
CA VAL A 118 11.54 -14.06 -16.26
C VAL A 118 11.15 -12.69 -15.71
N ALA A 119 9.85 -12.40 -15.69
CA ALA A 119 9.31 -11.16 -15.14
C ALA A 119 9.06 -11.26 -13.63
N TRP A 120 8.67 -12.45 -13.16
CA TRP A 120 8.44 -12.73 -11.74
C TRP A 120 8.53 -14.24 -11.46
N GLN A 121 8.91 -14.62 -10.23
CA GLN A 121 8.87 -16.02 -9.77
C GLN A 121 8.88 -16.11 -8.25
N THR A 122 8.44 -17.25 -7.70
CA THR A 122 8.41 -17.53 -6.25
C THR A 122 9.77 -17.89 -5.65
N ASN A 123 10.77 -18.22 -6.48
CA ASN A 123 12.09 -18.69 -6.05
C ASN A 123 12.01 -19.92 -5.13
N THR A 124 11.12 -20.86 -5.44
CA THR A 124 10.87 -22.08 -4.65
C THR A 124 11.39 -23.36 -5.29
N ALA A 125 12.11 -23.24 -6.42
CA ALA A 125 12.75 -24.36 -7.10
C ALA A 125 13.51 -25.25 -6.10
N ASN A 126 13.17 -26.53 -6.07
CA ASN A 126 13.77 -27.57 -5.23
C ASN A 126 13.68 -27.35 -3.72
N LYS A 127 12.75 -26.49 -3.25
CA LYS A 127 12.54 -26.22 -1.81
C LYS A 127 11.48 -27.14 -1.17
N GLY A 128 11.21 -28.30 -1.77
CA GLY A 128 10.29 -29.31 -1.24
C GLY A 128 8.81 -29.00 -1.41
N VAL A 129 8.47 -28.10 -2.35
CA VAL A 129 7.09 -27.85 -2.75
C VAL A 129 6.51 -29.09 -3.42
N VAL A 130 5.28 -29.45 -3.04
CA VAL A 130 4.55 -30.57 -3.65
C VAL A 130 3.26 -30.13 -4.33
N GLY A 131 2.79 -28.90 -4.12
CA GLY A 131 1.56 -28.41 -4.74
C GLY A 131 1.33 -26.91 -4.62
N PHE A 132 0.39 -26.43 -5.43
CA PHE A 132 -0.10 -25.04 -5.46
C PHE A 132 -1.60 -25.02 -5.14
N LYS A 133 -2.05 -24.03 -4.35
CA LYS A 133 -3.47 -23.80 -4.06
C LYS A 133 -3.80 -22.31 -4.02
N LEU A 134 -4.97 -21.92 -4.53
CA LEU A 134 -5.61 -20.64 -4.21
C LEU A 134 -6.66 -20.90 -3.13
N LEU A 135 -6.46 -20.37 -1.94
CA LEU A 135 -7.37 -20.55 -0.80
C LEU A 135 -8.61 -19.64 -0.91
N PRO A 136 -9.73 -19.97 -0.26
CA PRO A 136 -10.93 -19.11 -0.23
C PRO A 136 -10.72 -17.72 0.39
N THR A 137 -9.60 -17.52 1.10
CA THR A 137 -9.18 -16.21 1.62
C THR A 137 -8.50 -15.32 0.55
N GLY A 138 -8.26 -15.85 -0.65
CA GLY A 138 -7.46 -15.21 -1.69
C GLY A 138 -5.95 -15.48 -1.55
N ASN A 139 -5.51 -16.19 -0.52
CA ASN A 139 -4.10 -16.54 -0.36
C ASN A 139 -3.68 -17.62 -1.37
N MET A 140 -2.72 -17.31 -2.23
CA MET A 140 -2.08 -18.29 -3.11
C MET A 140 -0.90 -18.90 -2.39
N VAL A 141 -0.87 -20.22 -2.23
CA VAL A 141 0.13 -20.93 -1.44
C VAL A 141 0.83 -22.02 -2.25
N LEU A 142 2.14 -22.13 -2.05
CA LEU A 142 2.93 -23.30 -2.39
C LEU A 142 3.22 -24.04 -1.09
N HIS A 143 2.91 -25.34 -1.03
CA HIS A 143 3.00 -26.11 0.21
C HIS A 143 3.88 -27.35 0.08
N ASP A 144 4.46 -27.78 1.20
CA ASP A 144 5.22 -29.02 1.32
C ASP A 144 4.30 -30.23 1.60
N SER A 145 4.89 -31.42 1.76
CA SER A 145 4.17 -32.66 2.07
C SER A 145 3.55 -32.69 3.46
N LYS A 146 3.96 -31.78 4.35
CA LYS A 146 3.40 -31.58 5.70
C LYS A 146 2.36 -30.46 5.73
N SER A 147 1.98 -29.93 4.57
CA SER A 147 1.07 -28.78 4.40
C SER A 147 1.59 -27.46 4.97
N ASN A 148 2.89 -27.34 5.26
CA ASN A 148 3.47 -26.05 5.59
C ASN A 148 3.57 -25.19 4.34
N PHE A 149 3.37 -23.88 4.48
CA PHE A 149 3.57 -22.94 3.38
C PHE A 149 5.06 -22.72 3.15
N VAL A 150 5.53 -23.08 1.96
CA VAL A 150 6.88 -22.78 1.47
C VAL A 150 6.92 -21.37 0.87
N TRP A 151 5.80 -20.94 0.28
CA TRP A 151 5.57 -19.58 -0.22
C TRP A 151 4.08 -19.26 -0.13
N GLN A 152 3.75 -17.99 0.09
CA GLN A 152 2.38 -17.51 0.05
C GLN A 152 2.28 -16.06 -0.45
N SER A 153 1.23 -15.72 -1.20
CA SER A 153 1.02 -14.35 -1.71
C SER A 153 0.80 -13.34 -0.59
N PHE A 154 0.28 -13.79 0.56
CA PHE A 154 0.05 -12.95 1.73
C PHE A 154 1.33 -12.33 2.32
N ASP A 155 2.50 -12.95 2.10
CA ASP A 155 3.80 -12.39 2.52
C ASP A 155 4.39 -11.39 1.50
N HIS A 156 3.71 -11.18 0.38
CA HIS A 156 4.10 -10.29 -0.71
C HIS A 156 2.94 -9.37 -1.12
N PRO A 157 2.42 -8.51 -0.21
CA PRO A 157 1.35 -7.59 -0.54
C PRO A 157 1.78 -6.54 -1.59
N THR A 158 0.80 -5.93 -2.23
CA THR A 158 0.99 -4.82 -3.18
C THR A 158 0.51 -3.50 -2.55
N ASP A 159 -0.68 -3.02 -2.88
CA ASP A 159 -1.36 -1.89 -2.23
C ASP A 159 -2.47 -2.35 -1.28
N THR A 160 -2.74 -3.66 -1.21
CA THR A 160 -3.94 -4.24 -0.62
C THR A 160 -3.60 -5.24 0.50
N LEU A 161 -4.42 -5.26 1.56
CA LEU A 161 -4.49 -6.32 2.57
C LEU A 161 -5.88 -6.98 2.53
N LEU A 162 -5.90 -8.30 2.36
CA LEU A 162 -7.12 -9.10 2.47
C LEU A 162 -7.41 -9.48 3.92
N VAL A 163 -8.68 -9.78 4.23
CA VAL A 163 -9.05 -10.32 5.56
C VAL A 163 -8.23 -11.59 5.85
N GLY A 164 -7.61 -11.62 7.04
CA GLY A 164 -6.71 -12.67 7.49
C GLY A 164 -5.24 -12.48 7.10
N GLN A 165 -4.91 -11.47 6.29
CA GLN A 165 -3.53 -11.15 5.93
C GLN A 165 -2.86 -10.31 7.03
N SER A 166 -1.56 -10.56 7.25
CA SER A 166 -0.77 -9.83 8.25
C SER A 166 0.46 -9.16 7.65
N LEU A 167 0.77 -7.95 8.10
CA LEU A 167 2.12 -7.39 8.05
C LEU A 167 2.90 -7.90 9.27
N ARG A 168 4.13 -8.38 9.08
CA ARG A 168 4.93 -9.03 10.14
C ARG A 168 6.30 -8.38 10.30
N ALA A 169 6.79 -8.36 11.54
CA ALA A 169 8.13 -7.87 11.84
C ALA A 169 9.16 -8.78 11.16
N GLY A 170 10.16 -8.18 10.51
CA GLY A 170 11.18 -8.92 9.77
C GLY A 170 10.74 -9.47 8.40
N ALA A 171 9.50 -9.21 7.97
CA ALA A 171 9.00 -9.56 6.64
C ALA A 171 8.79 -8.29 5.78
N VAL A 172 8.17 -8.46 4.60
CA VAL A 172 7.63 -7.31 3.85
C VAL A 172 6.56 -6.65 4.72
N ASN A 173 6.88 -5.45 5.19
CA ASN A 173 6.09 -4.73 6.19
C ASN A 173 5.45 -3.47 5.60
N LYS A 174 5.24 -3.43 4.28
CA LYS A 174 4.71 -2.24 3.60
C LYS A 174 3.71 -2.57 2.50
N LEU A 175 2.78 -1.64 2.29
CA LEU A 175 1.96 -1.52 1.09
C LEU A 175 2.45 -0.33 0.27
N VAL A 176 2.37 -0.39 -1.06
CA VAL A 176 2.75 0.71 -1.95
C VAL A 176 1.62 0.95 -2.93
N SER A 177 1.13 2.20 -3.00
CA SER A 177 0.03 2.57 -3.88
C SER A 177 0.37 2.33 -5.34
N ARG A 178 -0.65 2.27 -6.20
CA ARG A 178 -0.46 2.38 -7.65
C ARG A 178 -0.09 3.82 -8.04
N ALA A 179 0.65 4.00 -9.14
CA ALA A 179 1.08 5.30 -9.65
C ALA A 179 -0.07 6.11 -10.25
N SER A 180 -0.88 5.50 -11.11
CA SER A 180 -2.11 6.08 -11.66
C SER A 180 -3.04 4.97 -12.16
N GLU A 181 -4.24 5.31 -12.59
CA GLU A 181 -5.15 4.34 -13.23
C GLU A 181 -4.51 3.71 -14.48
N THR A 182 -3.80 4.52 -15.29
CA THR A 182 -3.22 4.08 -16.55
C THR A 182 -1.84 3.43 -16.41
N GLU A 183 -1.02 3.88 -15.45
CA GLU A 183 0.34 3.40 -15.24
C GLU A 183 0.41 2.34 -14.12
N ASN A 184 0.54 1.07 -14.50
CA ASN A 184 0.73 -0.01 -13.53
C ASN A 184 2.16 -0.09 -12.98
N LYS A 185 2.50 0.87 -12.12
CA LYS A 185 3.78 0.97 -11.41
C LYS A 185 3.54 1.39 -9.96
N ASP A 186 4.57 1.23 -9.14
CA ASP A 186 4.57 1.75 -7.77
C ASP A 186 4.41 3.28 -7.79
N GLY A 187 3.41 3.75 -7.06
CA GLY A 187 3.12 5.16 -6.82
C GLY A 187 3.93 5.73 -5.65
N PRO A 188 3.64 6.99 -5.28
CA PRO A 188 4.43 7.67 -4.27
C PRO A 188 4.00 7.37 -2.83
N TYR A 189 2.85 6.75 -2.61
CA TYR A 189 2.33 6.53 -1.25
C TYR A 189 2.67 5.13 -0.74
N SER A 190 2.95 5.01 0.55
CA SER A 190 3.15 3.71 1.19
C SER A 190 2.63 3.67 2.62
N ILE A 191 2.03 2.54 3.02
CA ILE A 191 1.78 2.19 4.43
C ILE A 191 2.96 1.34 4.89
N VAL A 192 3.56 1.65 6.04
CA VAL A 192 4.69 0.90 6.60
C VAL A 192 4.39 0.54 8.05
N MET A 193 4.46 -0.74 8.38
CA MET A 193 4.47 -1.21 9.75
C MET A 193 5.86 -1.02 10.34
N GLU A 194 6.00 0.03 11.16
CA GLU A 194 7.20 0.26 11.95
C GLU A 194 7.17 -0.55 13.24
N SER A 195 8.19 -0.42 14.08
CA SER A 195 8.22 -1.12 15.38
C SER A 195 7.11 -0.70 16.34
N LYS A 196 6.56 0.51 16.22
CA LYS A 196 5.58 1.07 17.19
C LYS A 196 4.42 1.83 16.55
N SER A 197 4.38 1.89 15.24
CA SER A 197 3.33 2.58 14.50
C SER A 197 3.08 1.94 13.14
N ILE A 198 1.87 2.14 12.63
CA ILE A 198 1.56 1.98 11.22
C ILE A 198 1.62 3.37 10.63
N SER A 199 2.58 3.62 9.75
CA SER A 199 2.94 4.96 9.29
C SER A 199 2.70 5.09 7.79
N LEU A 200 2.09 6.19 7.37
CA LEU A 200 1.83 6.46 5.97
C LEU A 200 2.78 7.55 5.46
N TYR A 201 3.46 7.22 4.37
CA TYR A 201 4.53 8.02 3.80
C TYR A 201 4.23 8.43 2.37
N TYR A 202 4.65 9.65 2.03
CA TYR A 202 4.68 10.18 0.68
C TYR A 202 6.13 10.29 0.20
N LYS A 203 6.46 9.62 -0.90
CA LYS A 203 7.75 9.67 -1.56
C LYS A 203 7.76 10.80 -2.58
N SER A 204 8.64 11.77 -2.35
CA SER A 204 8.90 12.87 -3.28
C SER A 204 10.25 12.70 -3.96
N ASN A 205 10.34 13.09 -5.24
CA ASN A 205 11.62 13.20 -5.95
C ASN A 205 12.47 14.38 -5.44
N ASN A 206 11.85 15.37 -4.77
CA ASN A 206 12.53 16.55 -4.24
C ASN A 206 13.06 16.34 -2.81
N SER A 207 12.53 15.35 -2.08
CA SER A 207 12.95 15.02 -0.72
C SER A 207 13.92 13.84 -0.68
N PRO A 208 14.98 13.88 0.15
CA PRO A 208 15.88 12.74 0.33
C PRO A 208 15.24 11.57 1.11
N LYS A 209 14.14 11.82 1.84
CA LYS A 209 13.43 10.83 2.65
C LYS A 209 11.93 10.89 2.39
N PRO A 210 11.21 9.76 2.48
CA PRO A 210 9.76 9.77 2.49
C PRO A 210 9.21 10.67 3.60
N LEU A 211 8.13 11.38 3.30
CA LEU A 211 7.50 12.37 4.15
C LEU A 211 6.32 11.73 4.89
N LEU A 212 6.37 11.69 6.23
CA LEU A 212 5.30 11.16 7.06
C LEU A 212 4.08 12.09 7.03
N TYR A 213 2.92 11.60 6.58
CA TYR A 213 1.69 12.40 6.55
C TYR A 213 0.58 11.87 7.45
N THR A 214 0.69 10.65 7.97
CA THR A 214 -0.09 10.19 9.13
C THR A 214 0.57 8.96 9.77
N GLN A 215 0.22 8.68 11.02
CA GLN A 215 0.62 7.45 11.71
C GLN A 215 -0.41 7.06 12.77
N PHE A 216 -0.53 5.75 13.00
CA PHE A 216 -1.29 5.16 14.10
C PHE A 216 -0.30 4.55 15.08
N SER A 217 -0.24 5.08 16.30
CA SER A 217 0.69 4.65 17.33
C SER A 217 -0.02 3.83 18.38
N ILE A 218 0.60 2.73 18.80
CA ILE A 218 0.11 1.90 19.93
C ILE A 218 0.58 2.39 21.29
N ARG A 219 1.42 3.42 21.36
CA ARG A 219 1.95 3.92 22.65
C ARG A 219 0.86 4.42 23.59
N ASP A 220 -0.28 4.83 23.06
CA ASP A 220 -1.41 5.32 23.85
C ASP A 220 -2.16 4.18 24.57
N VAL A 221 -1.94 2.94 24.12
CA VAL A 221 -2.66 1.74 24.60
C VAL A 221 -1.74 0.61 25.07
N THR A 222 -0.41 0.76 24.96
CA THR A 222 0.56 -0.28 25.34
C THR A 222 1.76 0.27 26.12
N PRO A 223 2.44 -0.55 26.94
CA PRO A 223 3.66 -0.15 27.63
C PRO A 223 4.74 0.39 26.68
N ALA A 224 5.55 1.35 27.14
CA ALA A 224 6.54 2.03 26.29
C ALA A 224 7.58 1.11 25.62
N LYS A 225 7.81 -0.09 26.18
CA LYS A 225 8.74 -1.10 25.65
C LYS A 225 8.14 -1.98 24.55
N SER A 226 6.83 -1.99 24.39
CA SER A 226 6.13 -2.81 23.39
C SER A 226 6.54 -2.43 21.97
N VAL A 227 6.67 -3.45 21.12
CA VAL A 227 6.88 -3.32 19.68
C VAL A 227 5.99 -4.29 18.93
N PHE A 228 5.55 -3.93 17.72
CA PHE A 228 4.76 -4.80 16.86
C PHE A 228 5.54 -6.08 16.50
N ASP A 229 4.85 -7.20 16.63
CA ASP A 229 5.22 -8.48 16.02
C ASP A 229 4.45 -8.68 14.71
N ARG A 230 3.12 -8.48 14.74
CA ARG A 230 2.30 -8.44 13.53
C ARG A 230 1.11 -7.50 13.66
N VAL A 231 0.64 -7.03 12.51
CA VAL A 231 -0.67 -6.39 12.34
C VAL A 231 -1.47 -7.18 11.32
N THR A 232 -2.62 -7.69 11.72
CA THR A 232 -3.54 -8.49 10.89
C THR A 232 -4.78 -7.66 10.56
N PHE A 233 -5.17 -7.62 9.30
CA PHE A 233 -6.48 -7.12 8.92
C PHE A 233 -7.51 -8.23 9.15
N ASN A 234 -8.40 -8.04 10.11
CA ASN A 234 -9.31 -9.09 10.57
C ASN A 234 -10.78 -8.66 10.41
N CYS A 235 -11.65 -9.65 10.19
CA CYS A 235 -13.09 -9.51 10.16
C CYS A 235 -13.69 -10.58 11.07
N ALA A 236 -14.54 -10.19 12.00
CA ALA A 236 -15.23 -11.12 12.88
C ALA A 236 -16.66 -10.62 13.14
N PRO A 237 -17.65 -11.52 13.30
CA PRO A 237 -18.98 -11.12 13.72
C PRO A 237 -18.93 -10.53 15.15
N GLU A 238 -19.74 -9.51 15.41
CA GLU A 238 -19.83 -8.87 16.74
C GLU A 238 -20.44 -9.82 17.78
N THR A 239 -21.36 -10.67 17.34
CA THR A 239 -22.06 -11.67 18.14
C THR A 239 -22.20 -12.98 17.36
N ASP A 240 -22.57 -14.07 18.04
CA ASP A 240 -22.75 -15.39 17.40
C ASP A 240 -23.86 -15.38 16.32
N GLU A 241 -24.80 -14.43 16.39
CA GLU A 241 -25.84 -14.24 15.38
C GLU A 241 -25.33 -13.61 14.07
N GLY A 242 -24.18 -12.92 14.10
CA GLY A 242 -23.54 -12.40 12.89
C GLY A 242 -24.34 -11.31 12.15
N HIS A 243 -25.09 -10.48 12.87
CA HIS A 243 -25.83 -9.35 12.28
C HIS A 243 -24.94 -8.15 11.93
N ALA A 244 -23.80 -8.02 12.59
CA ALA A 244 -22.80 -6.99 12.32
C ALA A 244 -21.40 -7.60 12.41
N TYR A 245 -20.45 -7.01 11.70
CA TYR A 245 -19.07 -7.47 11.63
C TYR A 245 -18.12 -6.34 11.96
N ASP A 246 -17.15 -6.62 12.83
CA ASP A 246 -16.06 -5.70 13.14
C ASP A 246 -14.93 -5.91 12.12
N LEU A 247 -14.63 -4.86 11.35
CA LEU A 247 -13.44 -4.78 10.50
C LEU A 247 -12.33 -4.11 11.31
N THR A 248 -11.25 -4.85 11.58
CA THR A 248 -10.24 -4.44 12.57
C THR A 248 -8.81 -4.53 12.04
N LEU A 249 -7.96 -3.62 12.49
CA LEU A 249 -6.51 -3.82 12.49
C LEU A 249 -6.12 -4.40 13.85
N GLN A 250 -6.02 -5.73 13.90
CA GLN A 250 -5.60 -6.45 15.09
C GLN A 250 -4.08 -6.44 15.17
N PHE A 251 -3.53 -6.01 16.29
CA PHE A 251 -2.10 -5.99 16.52
C PHE A 251 -1.69 -6.96 17.61
N GLU A 252 -0.58 -7.65 17.36
CA GLU A 252 0.17 -8.42 18.34
C GLU A 252 1.48 -7.68 18.60
N VAL A 253 1.78 -7.42 19.86
CA VAL A 253 3.01 -6.77 20.29
C VAL A 253 3.81 -7.72 21.17
N VAL A 254 5.13 -7.53 21.20
CA VAL A 254 6.06 -8.22 22.11
C VAL A 254 6.72 -7.24 23.06
N ASN A 255 7.24 -7.76 24.17
CA ASN A 255 7.93 -7.01 25.24
C ASN A 255 7.08 -5.95 25.99
N PRO A 256 5.98 -6.31 26.68
CA PRO A 256 5.42 -7.65 26.88
C PRO A 256 4.48 -8.10 25.75
N THR A 257 4.16 -9.39 25.70
CA THR A 257 3.22 -9.93 24.73
C THR A 257 1.79 -9.50 25.04
N LEU A 258 1.19 -8.73 24.14
CA LEU A 258 -0.20 -8.27 24.25
C LEU A 258 -0.85 -8.31 22.86
N ALA A 259 -2.17 -8.44 22.84
CA ALA A 259 -2.97 -8.28 21.64
C ALA A 259 -4.00 -7.18 21.85
N GLY A 260 -4.28 -6.43 20.80
CA GLY A 260 -5.34 -5.43 20.76
C GLY A 260 -5.81 -5.23 19.34
N GLY A 261 -6.72 -4.29 19.14
CA GLY A 261 -7.17 -3.94 17.80
C GLY A 261 -7.82 -2.58 17.75
N HIS A 262 -7.77 -1.98 16.58
CA HIS A 262 -8.58 -0.81 16.26
C HIS A 262 -9.68 -1.20 15.29
N ILE A 263 -10.92 -0.84 15.63
CA ILE A 263 -12.07 -1.03 14.76
C ILE A 263 -12.07 0.09 13.71
N LEU A 264 -12.02 -0.30 12.45
CA LEU A 264 -12.09 0.61 11.31
C LEU A 264 -13.54 0.85 10.90
N ALA A 265 -14.36 -0.21 10.84
CA ALA A 265 -15.76 -0.13 10.44
C ALA A 265 -16.59 -1.26 11.06
N ARG A 266 -17.91 -1.05 11.07
CA ARG A 266 -18.93 -1.99 11.57
C ARG A 266 -20.08 -2.20 10.59
N PRO A 267 -19.88 -2.89 9.45
CA PRO A 267 -20.98 -3.15 8.52
C PRO A 267 -22.01 -4.12 9.14
N LYS A 268 -23.26 -3.98 8.71
CA LYS A 268 -24.41 -4.75 9.24
C LYS A 268 -24.75 -5.98 8.39
N TYR A 269 -23.72 -6.60 7.82
CA TYR A 269 -23.80 -7.78 6.95
C TYR A 269 -22.44 -8.47 6.87
N ASN A 270 -22.41 -9.69 6.33
CA ASN A 270 -21.19 -10.48 6.22
C ASN A 270 -20.12 -9.75 5.41
N SER A 271 -19.05 -9.36 6.09
CA SER A 271 -17.96 -8.55 5.53
C SER A 271 -16.66 -9.32 5.37
N MET A 272 -16.70 -10.67 5.37
CA MET A 272 -15.51 -11.51 5.19
C MET A 272 -14.78 -11.24 3.88
N PHE A 273 -15.53 -10.82 2.86
CA PHE A 273 -15.00 -10.39 1.57
C PHE A 273 -14.73 -8.88 1.57
N THR A 274 -13.87 -8.45 2.50
CA THR A 274 -13.36 -7.08 2.54
C THR A 274 -11.86 -7.06 2.25
N PHE A 275 -11.39 -5.99 1.62
CA PHE A 275 -9.97 -5.68 1.58
C PHE A 275 -9.71 -4.22 1.93
N LEU A 276 -8.57 -3.99 2.59
CA LEU A 276 -8.01 -2.67 2.83
C LEU A 276 -7.08 -2.31 1.68
N ARG A 277 -7.20 -1.12 1.11
CA ARG A 277 -6.29 -0.64 0.07
C ARG A 277 -5.75 0.75 0.36
N LEU A 278 -4.46 0.92 0.07
CA LEU A 278 -3.84 2.23 -0.10
C LEU A 278 -4.08 2.74 -1.53
N GLU A 279 -4.90 3.78 -1.64
CA GLU A 279 -5.32 4.36 -2.91
C GLU A 279 -4.22 5.18 -3.59
N ILE A 280 -4.42 5.45 -4.88
CA ILE A 280 -3.52 6.27 -5.73
C ILE A 280 -3.33 7.68 -5.15
N ASP A 281 -4.35 8.22 -4.46
CA ASP A 281 -4.34 9.54 -3.83
C ASP A 281 -3.71 9.55 -2.43
N GLY A 282 -3.28 8.40 -1.91
CA GLY A 282 -2.74 8.24 -0.57
C GLY A 282 -3.79 8.03 0.52
N ASN A 283 -5.07 7.91 0.18
CA ASN A 283 -6.10 7.56 1.15
C ASN A 283 -6.09 6.05 1.44
N VAL A 284 -6.69 5.66 2.56
CA VAL A 284 -6.88 4.24 2.90
C VAL A 284 -8.37 3.95 2.93
N LYS A 285 -8.80 2.96 2.15
CA LYS A 285 -10.20 2.58 2.04
C LYS A 285 -10.40 1.11 2.31
N LEU A 286 -11.58 0.77 2.85
CA LEU A 286 -12.07 -0.60 2.89
C LEU A 286 -13.13 -0.77 1.81
N TYR A 287 -12.96 -1.79 0.97
CA TYR A 287 -13.97 -2.21 0.00
C TYR A 287 -14.53 -3.55 0.42
N THR A 288 -15.83 -3.60 0.66
CA THR A 288 -16.55 -4.79 1.06
C THR A 288 -17.39 -5.28 -0.10
N TYR A 289 -17.27 -6.56 -0.43
CA TYR A 289 -18.04 -7.24 -1.47
C TYR A 289 -19.13 -8.08 -0.84
N ASP A 290 -20.39 -7.81 -1.18
CA ASP A 290 -21.53 -8.67 -0.83
C ASP A 290 -21.82 -9.61 -2.01
N ASP A 291 -21.47 -10.88 -1.84
CA ASP A 291 -21.64 -11.91 -2.86
C ASP A 291 -23.10 -12.38 -3.02
N ASN A 292 -24.02 -11.89 -2.19
CA ASN A 292 -25.46 -12.12 -2.31
C ASN A 292 -26.15 -11.09 -3.22
N VAL A 293 -25.44 -10.02 -3.59
CA VAL A 293 -25.97 -8.90 -4.37
C VAL A 293 -25.60 -9.04 -5.85
N ASP A 294 -26.63 -9.00 -6.71
CA ASP A 294 -26.46 -9.18 -8.16
C ASP A 294 -26.14 -7.87 -8.91
N TRP A 295 -26.26 -6.70 -8.27
CA TRP A 295 -25.87 -5.40 -8.83
C TRP A 295 -25.43 -4.42 -7.74
N GLY A 296 -24.29 -3.75 -7.92
CA GLY A 296 -23.76 -2.81 -6.91
C GLY A 296 -23.19 -3.52 -5.69
N ALA A 297 -22.62 -4.71 -5.88
CA ALA A 297 -22.12 -5.57 -4.80
C ALA A 297 -20.92 -5.00 -4.00
N TRP A 298 -20.34 -3.88 -4.42
CA TRP A 298 -19.23 -3.24 -3.74
C TRP A 298 -19.68 -2.03 -2.94
N GLU A 299 -19.28 -1.98 -1.68
CA GLU A 299 -19.42 -0.82 -0.81
C GLU A 299 -18.04 -0.33 -0.35
N VAL A 300 -17.86 0.99 -0.27
CA VAL A 300 -16.73 1.59 0.46
C VAL A 300 -17.16 1.77 1.92
N THR A 301 -16.85 0.80 2.77
CA THR A 301 -17.31 0.75 4.17
C THR A 301 -16.49 1.63 5.11
N PHE A 302 -15.30 2.07 4.68
CA PHE A 302 -14.44 2.97 5.43
C PHE A 302 -13.56 3.79 4.50
N THR A 303 -13.34 5.05 4.87
CA THR A 303 -12.33 5.92 4.27
C THR A 303 -11.60 6.64 5.40
N LEU A 304 -10.27 6.54 5.43
CA LEU A 304 -9.46 7.08 6.51
C LEU A 304 -9.53 8.62 6.55
N PHE A 305 -9.18 9.26 5.44
CA PHE A 305 -9.29 10.71 5.31
C PHE A 305 -10.63 11.03 4.67
N ASP A 306 -11.66 11.07 5.50
CA ASP A 306 -13.01 11.45 5.13
C ASP A 306 -13.42 12.69 5.94
N ARG A 307 -14.37 13.48 5.42
CA ARG A 307 -14.84 14.69 6.10
C ARG A 307 -15.54 14.37 7.42
N ASP A 308 -16.26 13.25 7.48
CA ASP A 308 -17.16 12.92 8.58
C ASP A 308 -16.53 11.89 9.54
N ASN A 309 -15.23 11.60 9.38
CA ASN A 309 -14.50 10.63 10.19
C ASN A 309 -13.99 11.20 11.53
N TRP A 310 -14.90 11.31 12.49
CA TRP A 310 -14.61 11.81 13.84
C TRP A 310 -13.75 10.88 14.70
N LEU A 311 -13.74 9.57 14.41
CA LEU A 311 -13.04 8.57 15.24
C LEU A 311 -11.52 8.68 15.19
N TRP A 312 -10.98 9.17 14.06
CA TRP A 312 -9.55 9.15 13.78
C TRP A 312 -8.91 10.55 13.76
N GLU A 313 -9.69 11.60 14.04
CA GLU A 313 -9.28 13.01 13.94
C GLU A 313 -8.56 13.34 12.61
N THR A 314 -8.93 12.60 11.56
CA THR A 314 -8.47 12.76 10.20
C THR A 314 -9.48 13.55 9.41
N ASN A 315 -9.01 14.26 8.39
CA ASN A 315 -9.87 14.90 7.41
C ASN A 315 -9.13 14.93 6.06
N GLU A 316 -9.83 15.29 5.00
CA GLU A 316 -9.26 15.28 3.66
C GLU A 316 -8.10 16.26 3.49
N CYS A 317 -8.03 17.34 4.29
CA CYS A 317 -6.93 18.31 4.21
C CYS A 317 -5.57 17.74 4.64
N GLN A 318 -5.53 16.59 5.29
CA GLN A 318 -4.30 15.92 5.69
C GLN A 318 -3.67 15.12 4.55
N LEU A 319 -4.43 14.80 3.50
CA LEU A 319 -3.87 14.17 2.30
C LEU A 319 -2.90 15.14 1.62
N PRO A 320 -1.68 14.70 1.29
CA PRO A 320 -0.69 15.58 0.65
C PRO A 320 -1.24 16.28 -0.59
N GLU A 321 -2.02 15.61 -1.43
CA GLU A 321 -2.45 16.17 -2.73
C GLU A 321 -3.94 16.53 -2.82
N ARG A 322 -4.68 16.64 -1.69
CA ARG A 322 -6.11 16.99 -1.69
C ARG A 322 -6.43 18.23 -2.51
N CYS A 323 -5.66 19.30 -2.34
CA CYS A 323 -5.83 20.55 -3.06
C CYS A 323 -4.75 20.78 -4.12
N GLY A 324 -4.20 19.69 -4.66
CA GLY A 324 -3.16 19.69 -5.68
C GLY A 324 -1.78 19.98 -5.10
N THR A 325 -0.92 20.61 -5.90
CA THR A 325 0.49 20.77 -5.56
C THR A 325 0.79 21.95 -4.64
N PHE A 326 -0.14 22.90 -4.49
CA PHE A 326 -0.02 24.07 -3.62
C PHE A 326 -1.38 24.80 -3.39
N GLY A 327 -2.31 24.12 -2.74
CA GLY A 327 -3.64 24.67 -2.41
C GLY A 327 -3.85 24.77 -0.91
N LEU A 328 -4.67 25.73 -0.48
CA LEU A 328 -5.13 25.86 0.89
C LEU A 328 -6.42 25.08 1.08
N CYS A 329 -6.45 24.23 2.11
CA CYS A 329 -7.58 23.41 2.50
C CYS A 329 -8.13 23.83 3.86
N GLU A 330 -9.45 23.95 3.95
CA GLU A 330 -10.21 24.25 5.15
C GLU A 330 -11.50 23.43 5.12
N ASP A 331 -11.85 22.77 6.22
CA ASP A 331 -13.06 21.93 6.32
C ASP A 331 -13.25 20.94 5.17
N SER A 332 -12.15 20.27 4.80
CA SER A 332 -12.07 19.30 3.70
C SER A 332 -12.33 19.91 2.30
N GLN A 333 -12.34 21.24 2.18
CA GLN A 333 -12.55 21.96 0.93
C GLN A 333 -11.31 22.75 0.52
N CYS A 334 -11.07 22.82 -0.78
CA CYS A 334 -9.99 23.61 -1.35
C CYS A 334 -10.45 25.05 -1.56
N VAL A 335 -9.98 25.95 -0.69
CA VAL A 335 -10.54 27.31 -0.57
C VAL A 335 -9.71 28.38 -1.26
N ALA A 336 -8.39 28.17 -1.45
CA ALA A 336 -7.53 29.17 -2.11
C ALA A 336 -6.26 28.60 -2.75
N CYS A 337 -5.66 29.35 -3.67
CA CYS A 337 -4.24 29.24 -4.03
C CYS A 337 -3.44 30.34 -3.29
N PRO A 338 -2.46 30.01 -2.44
CA PRO A 338 -1.59 31.03 -1.87
C PRO A 338 -0.67 31.67 -2.92
N SER A 339 -0.43 32.98 -2.83
CA SER A 339 0.47 33.72 -3.72
C SER A 339 1.14 34.90 -3.01
N SER A 340 2.16 35.49 -3.66
CA SER A 340 2.80 36.73 -3.21
C SER A 340 1.82 37.91 -3.08
N LYS A 341 0.68 37.86 -3.80
CA LYS A 341 -0.40 38.85 -3.78
C LYS A 341 -1.52 38.53 -2.78
N GLY A 342 -1.35 37.49 -1.96
CA GLY A 342 -2.36 36.99 -1.04
C GLY A 342 -3.02 35.70 -1.52
N LEU A 343 -4.20 35.39 -0.98
CA LEU A 343 -4.98 34.19 -1.31
C LEU A 343 -5.85 34.46 -2.54
N LEU A 344 -5.61 33.70 -3.60
CA LEU A 344 -6.40 33.73 -4.84
C LEU A 344 -7.45 32.60 -4.80
N GLY A 345 -8.49 32.69 -5.63
CA GLY A 345 -9.46 31.61 -5.79
C GLY A 345 -8.78 30.28 -6.17
N TRP A 346 -9.24 29.17 -5.57
CA TRP A 346 -8.65 27.86 -5.84
C TRP A 346 -8.91 27.41 -7.28
N SER A 347 -7.95 26.67 -7.84
CA SER A 347 -8.12 25.93 -9.09
C SER A 347 -7.27 24.65 -9.06
N LYS A 348 -7.60 23.68 -9.91
CA LYS A 348 -6.77 22.48 -10.13
C LYS A 348 -5.32 22.81 -10.55
N THR A 349 -5.08 24.03 -11.02
CA THR A 349 -3.76 24.51 -11.46
C THR A 349 -2.99 25.30 -10.39
N CYS A 350 -3.48 25.34 -9.14
CA CYS A 350 -2.73 25.96 -8.04
C CYS A 350 -1.31 25.38 -7.95
N LYS A 351 -0.32 26.27 -8.12
CA LYS A 351 1.11 25.94 -8.11
C LYS A 351 1.90 27.14 -7.59
N PRO A 352 3.04 26.93 -6.93
CA PRO A 352 3.90 28.03 -6.54
C PRO A 352 4.51 28.71 -7.77
N GLU A 353 4.85 30.00 -7.62
CA GLU A 353 5.55 30.73 -8.68
C GLU A 353 6.92 30.08 -8.95
N LYS A 354 7.23 29.83 -10.23
CA LYS A 354 8.49 29.19 -10.61
C LYS A 354 9.64 30.18 -10.44
N LEU A 355 10.63 29.81 -9.64
CA LEU A 355 11.86 30.59 -9.50
C LEU A 355 12.69 30.53 -10.78
N THR A 356 13.24 31.67 -11.20
CA THR A 356 14.15 31.79 -12.34
C THR A 356 15.58 31.41 -12.00
N SER A 357 15.98 31.63 -10.74
CA SER A 357 17.30 31.31 -10.21
C SER A 357 17.21 30.85 -8.75
N CYS A 358 18.23 30.12 -8.30
CA CYS A 358 18.42 29.77 -6.90
C CYS A 358 19.23 30.82 -6.12
N ASP A 359 19.72 31.87 -6.79
CA ASP A 359 20.41 32.98 -6.11
C ASP A 359 19.45 33.63 -5.10
N ALA A 360 19.88 33.76 -3.85
CA ALA A 360 19.12 34.41 -2.78
C ALA A 360 18.69 35.85 -3.11
N LYS A 361 19.35 36.51 -4.07
CA LYS A 361 18.97 37.84 -4.58
C LYS A 361 17.84 37.83 -5.61
N SER A 362 17.52 36.66 -6.16
CA SER A 362 16.55 36.49 -7.25
C SER A 362 15.13 36.15 -6.77
N PHE A 363 14.95 35.90 -5.48
CA PHE A 363 13.67 35.59 -4.87
C PHE A 363 13.50 36.29 -3.52
N HIS A 364 12.26 36.38 -3.06
CA HIS A 364 11.90 36.78 -1.71
C HIS A 364 10.98 35.73 -1.08
N TYR A 365 10.73 35.86 0.21
CA TYR A 365 9.71 35.06 0.90
C TYR A 365 8.46 35.90 1.12
N TYR A 366 7.30 35.37 0.74
CA TYR A 366 6.02 35.88 1.21
C TYR A 366 5.46 34.98 2.30
N LYS A 367 4.77 35.60 3.26
CA LYS A 367 4.23 34.93 4.44
C LYS A 367 2.79 34.51 4.18
N VAL A 368 2.47 33.26 4.53
CA VAL A 368 1.10 32.76 4.67
C VAL A 368 0.87 32.46 6.15
N GLY A 369 -0.11 33.12 6.77
CA GLY A 369 -0.42 32.95 8.19
C GLY A 369 -1.55 31.95 8.44
N GLY A 370 -1.54 31.31 9.60
CA GLY A 370 -2.60 30.37 10.01
C GLY A 370 -2.63 29.12 9.14
N VAL A 371 -1.46 28.58 8.77
CA VAL A 371 -1.36 27.39 7.93
C VAL A 371 -0.34 26.40 8.46
N ASP A 372 -0.67 25.13 8.31
CA ASP A 372 0.19 23.98 8.57
C ASP A 372 0.49 23.22 7.28
N HIS A 373 1.60 22.51 7.30
CA HIS A 373 1.94 21.50 6.31
C HIS A 373 1.56 20.12 6.87
N PHE A 374 1.21 19.14 6.04
CA PHE A 374 0.84 17.80 6.52
C PHE A 374 1.92 17.15 7.43
N LEU A 375 3.19 17.53 7.25
CA LEU A 375 4.31 17.10 8.10
C LEU A 375 4.24 17.61 9.54
N SER A 376 3.70 18.80 9.79
CA SER A 376 3.80 19.45 11.11
C SER A 376 2.94 18.77 12.17
N LYS A 377 1.87 18.07 11.76
CA LYS A 377 1.01 17.31 12.67
C LYS A 377 1.70 16.08 13.27
N TYR A 378 2.51 15.37 12.47
CA TYR A 378 3.06 14.06 12.85
C TYR A 378 4.56 14.06 13.12
N THR A 379 5.24 15.19 12.89
CA THR A 379 6.69 15.32 13.13
C THR A 379 6.98 16.51 14.02
N LYS A 380 8.02 16.43 14.86
CA LYS A 380 8.35 17.49 15.82
C LYS A 380 9.01 18.74 15.21
N GLY A 381 9.45 18.64 13.95
CA GLY A 381 10.29 19.66 13.32
C GLY A 381 11.62 19.87 14.04
N GLU A 382 12.45 20.73 13.46
CA GLU A 382 13.72 21.12 14.06
C GLU A 382 13.52 22.25 15.06
N ALA A 383 14.06 22.12 16.28
CA ALA A 383 14.10 23.20 17.26
C ALA A 383 15.17 24.23 16.85
N THR A 384 14.75 25.36 16.31
CA THR A 384 15.67 26.41 15.84
C THR A 384 14.95 27.74 15.71
N LYS A 385 15.70 28.85 15.61
CA LYS A 385 15.13 30.18 15.37
C LYS A 385 14.62 30.31 13.93
N GLU A 386 13.58 31.11 13.73
CA GLU A 386 13.00 31.37 12.40
C GLU A 386 14.05 31.80 11.36
N ALA A 387 14.98 32.68 11.75
CA ALA A 387 16.08 33.13 10.87
C ALA A 387 17.02 31.99 10.43
N ASN A 388 17.26 30.99 11.29
CA ASN A 388 18.06 29.82 10.93
C ASN A 388 17.31 28.91 9.97
N CYS A 389 15.99 28.76 10.17
CA CYS A 389 15.10 28.03 9.27
C CYS A 389 15.12 28.67 7.86
N ALA A 390 14.98 30.00 7.80
CA ALA A 390 15.09 30.78 6.57
C ALA A 390 16.44 30.57 5.89
N LYS A 391 17.55 30.70 6.63
CA LYS A 391 18.92 30.48 6.11
C LYS A 391 19.07 29.10 5.48
N LYS A 392 18.57 28.05 6.14
CA LYS A 392 18.60 26.67 5.64
C LYS A 392 17.84 26.50 4.32
N CYS A 393 16.64 27.07 4.24
CA CYS A 393 15.85 27.01 3.00
C CYS A 393 16.50 27.83 1.88
N THR A 394 17.04 29.01 2.19
CA THR A 394 17.71 29.89 1.23
C THR A 394 18.96 29.24 0.65
N SER A 395 19.76 28.52 1.45
CA SER A 395 20.94 27.80 0.97
C SER A 395 20.63 26.54 0.15
N ASN A 396 19.36 26.10 0.09
CA ASN A 396 18.98 24.88 -0.60
C ASN A 396 18.05 25.18 -1.79
N CYS A 397 18.55 24.91 -3.00
CA CYS A 397 17.81 25.15 -4.25
C CYS A 397 16.55 24.31 -4.41
N LYS A 398 16.47 23.15 -3.74
CA LYS A 398 15.25 22.33 -3.77
C LYS A 398 14.19 22.82 -2.79
N CYS A 399 14.54 23.66 -1.83
CA CYS A 399 13.58 24.19 -0.87
C CYS A 399 12.64 25.18 -1.57
N LEU A 400 11.34 24.92 -1.51
CA LEU A 400 10.30 25.83 -2.02
C LEU A 400 9.83 26.82 -0.95
N GLY A 401 9.97 26.45 0.31
CA GLY A 401 9.58 27.28 1.46
C GLY A 401 9.82 26.56 2.77
N TYR A 402 9.47 27.22 3.87
CA TYR A 402 9.53 26.62 5.19
C TYR A 402 8.30 26.97 6.02
N PHE A 403 7.94 26.05 6.90
CA PHE A 403 6.87 26.22 7.88
C PHE A 403 7.52 26.43 9.25
N TYR A 404 6.92 27.32 10.03
CA TYR A 404 7.44 27.68 11.33
C TYR A 404 6.29 27.85 12.33
N ASN A 405 6.42 27.19 13.47
CA ASN A 405 5.55 27.42 14.61
C ASN A 405 6.28 28.35 15.59
N LYS A 406 5.74 29.57 15.77
CA LYS A 406 6.40 30.61 16.57
C LYS A 406 6.38 30.31 18.07
N ASP A 407 5.33 29.68 18.57
CA ASP A 407 5.16 29.37 20.00
C ASP A 407 6.17 28.33 20.46
N THR A 408 6.38 27.29 19.66
CA THR A 408 7.26 26.16 19.98
C THR A 408 8.66 26.29 19.37
N SER A 409 8.90 27.33 18.56
CA SER A 409 10.13 27.55 17.80
C SER A 409 10.57 26.33 17.00
N ARG A 410 9.62 25.77 16.23
CA ARG A 410 9.83 24.58 15.39
C ARG A 410 9.78 24.92 13.91
N CYS A 411 10.70 24.33 13.16
CA CYS A 411 10.94 24.56 11.74
C CYS A 411 10.76 23.27 10.92
N TRP A 412 10.11 23.38 9.76
CA TRP A 412 10.01 22.34 8.74
C TRP A 412 10.38 22.91 7.38
N ILE A 413 11.37 22.29 6.73
CA ILE A 413 11.78 22.62 5.37
C ILE A 413 10.87 21.87 4.39
N ALA A 414 10.25 22.60 3.46
CA ALA A 414 9.34 22.03 2.48
C ALA A 414 10.01 21.97 1.10
N TYR A 415 10.27 20.75 0.64
CA TYR A 415 10.74 20.47 -0.72
C TYR A 415 9.58 20.36 -1.72
N ASP A 416 8.42 19.95 -1.22
CA ASP A 416 7.13 20.10 -1.89
C ASP A 416 6.20 20.85 -0.94
N LEU A 417 5.35 21.74 -1.48
CA LEU A 417 4.43 22.53 -0.66
C LEU A 417 3.10 21.81 -0.43
N LYS A 418 2.58 21.13 -1.47
CA LYS A 418 1.41 20.26 -1.39
C LYS A 418 0.20 20.99 -0.79
N THR A 419 -0.76 20.25 -0.27
CA THR A 419 -1.91 20.82 0.43
C THR A 419 -1.48 21.46 1.74
N LEU A 420 -1.87 22.71 1.94
CA LEU A 420 -1.74 23.42 3.21
C LEU A 420 -3.05 23.29 3.97
N THR A 421 -2.98 23.04 5.27
CA THR A 421 -4.16 22.99 6.13
C THR A 421 -4.30 24.32 6.85
N LYS A 422 -5.47 24.96 6.75
CA LYS A 422 -5.77 26.16 7.52
C LYS A 422 -5.92 25.80 9.00
N VAL A 423 -5.33 26.61 9.86
CA VAL A 423 -5.41 26.47 11.32
C VAL A 423 -5.77 27.80 11.96
N ALA A 424 -6.54 27.76 13.05
CA ALA A 424 -6.97 28.96 13.76
C ALA A 424 -5.80 29.72 14.40
N ASN A 425 -4.70 29.02 14.74
CA ASN A 425 -3.56 29.62 15.41
C ASN A 425 -2.67 30.40 14.43
N SER A 426 -2.67 31.72 14.55
CA SER A 426 -1.86 32.64 13.73
C SER A 426 -0.34 32.49 13.90
N THR A 427 0.13 31.75 14.91
CA THR A 427 1.55 31.51 15.17
C THR A 427 2.14 30.44 14.26
N HIS A 428 1.28 29.66 13.60
CA HIS A 428 1.64 28.73 12.53
C HIS A 428 1.73 29.50 11.22
N VAL A 429 2.91 29.55 10.64
CA VAL A 429 3.18 30.38 9.45
C VAL A 429 4.01 29.60 8.44
N ALA A 430 3.74 29.85 7.16
CA ALA A 430 4.58 29.43 6.06
C ALA A 430 5.27 30.63 5.42
N TYR A 431 6.50 30.42 4.97
CA TYR A 431 7.27 31.38 4.19
C TYR A 431 7.66 30.70 2.88
N ILE A 432 7.10 31.19 1.78
CA ILE A 432 7.19 30.55 0.47
C ILE A 432 8.04 31.42 -0.45
N LYS A 433 8.95 30.80 -1.21
CA LYS A 433 9.77 31.52 -2.18
C LYS A 433 8.92 31.99 -3.36
N ALA A 434 9.10 33.25 -3.76
CA ALA A 434 8.56 33.82 -4.98
C ALA A 434 9.66 34.60 -5.72
N PRO A 435 9.62 34.63 -7.07
CA PRO A 435 10.59 35.40 -7.84
C PRO A 435 10.45 36.90 -7.53
N ASN A 436 11.56 37.63 -7.65
CA ASN A 436 11.53 39.09 -7.66
C ASN A 436 11.06 39.54 -9.04
N HIS A 437 10.04 40.41 -9.08
CA HIS A 437 9.48 40.99 -10.32
C HIS A 437 10.13 42.32 -10.65
#